data_AF-A0A2V6EU57-F1
#
_entry.id   AF-A0A2V6EU57-F1
#
_cell.length_a   1.000
_cell.length_b   1.000
_cell.length_c   1.000
_cell.angle_alpha   90.00
_cell.angle_beta   90.00
_cell.angle_gamma   90.00
#
_symmetry.space_group_name_H-M   'P 1'
#
loop_
_entity.id
_entity.type
_entity.pdbx_description
1 polymer ?
#
loop_
_entity_poly.entity_id
_entity_poly.type
_entity_poly.pdbx_seq_one_letter_code
_entity_poly.pdbx_strand_id
1 'polypeptide(L)'
;MEIPYTVSARRDTGLWNAKVGIWLFLASEVMLFGGLFSAYIFLRLDAGPGDWPHGLLNVPVGTMNTAILIASSVTVVLAWAALKMYEQYLGNKHLLEKGLPPRKEITGHLHNKQALTDANIKEYEIALDPVYADPTNPVMDRPHFWPKPATDKIASIEKEDVQYANMFLPKHSSYFASYFTITGLHGA
;
A
#
# COMPACT_ATOMS: atom_id res chain seq x y z
N MET A 1 4.39 15.19 -16.63
CA MET A 1 3.76 16.25 -15.81
C MET A 1 3.72 15.80 -14.35
N GLU A 2 4.53 16.38 -13.45
CA GLU A 2 4.45 16.08 -12.02
C GLU A 2 3.23 16.78 -11.40
N ILE A 3 2.35 16.04 -10.74
CA ILE A 3 1.21 16.61 -10.02
C ILE A 3 1.74 17.27 -8.74
N PRO A 4 1.55 18.59 -8.55
CA PRO A 4 2.12 19.30 -7.41
C PRO A 4 1.53 18.79 -6.08
N TYR A 5 2.38 18.75 -5.05
CA TYR A 5 2.04 18.36 -3.66
C TYR A 5 1.56 16.91 -3.47
N THR A 6 1.99 16.02 -4.35
CA THR A 6 1.82 14.57 -4.20
C THR A 6 2.83 13.97 -3.22
N VAL A 7 4.10 14.41 -3.29
CA VAL A 7 5.20 13.99 -2.41
C VAL A 7 5.75 15.13 -1.55
N SER A 8 5.62 16.38 -2.01
CA SER A 8 6.07 17.57 -1.30
C SER A 8 4.96 18.17 -0.44
N ALA A 9 5.34 18.65 0.74
CA ALA A 9 4.42 19.40 1.61
C ALA A 9 4.04 20.74 0.97
N ARG A 10 2.78 21.15 1.11
CA ARG A 10 2.37 22.50 0.73
C ARG A 10 2.94 23.53 1.71
N ARG A 11 3.24 24.73 1.23
CA ARG A 11 3.84 25.81 2.03
C ARG A 11 2.89 26.37 3.10
N ASP A 12 1.59 26.33 2.86
CA ASP A 12 0.54 26.86 3.71
C ASP A 12 0.21 25.93 4.89
N THR A 13 0.04 24.64 4.61
CA THR A 13 -0.44 23.63 5.56
C THR A 13 0.68 22.75 6.11
N GLY A 14 1.84 22.71 5.46
CA GLY A 14 2.91 21.76 5.79
C GLY A 14 2.55 20.30 5.50
N LEU A 15 1.44 20.03 4.78
CA LEU A 15 0.96 18.69 4.47
C LEU A 15 0.86 18.52 2.94
N TRP A 16 1.10 17.30 2.47
CA TRP A 16 0.79 16.85 1.11
C TRP A 16 -0.70 16.51 0.93
N ASN A 17 -1.18 16.51 -0.31
CA ASN A 17 -2.61 16.40 -0.65
C ASN A 17 -3.27 15.15 -0.05
N ALA A 18 -2.60 14.00 -0.10
CA ALA A 18 -3.14 12.73 0.39
C ALA A 18 -3.45 12.78 1.90
N LYS A 19 -2.61 13.45 2.70
CA LYS A 19 -2.83 13.57 4.15
C LYS A 19 -3.95 14.55 4.47
N VAL A 20 -4.08 15.63 3.72
CA VAL A 20 -5.24 16.52 3.88
C VAL A 20 -6.53 15.75 3.54
N GLY A 21 -6.52 14.95 2.46
CA GLY A 21 -7.63 14.07 2.10
C GLY A 21 -8.03 13.10 3.22
N ILE A 22 -7.06 12.40 3.83
CA ILE A 22 -7.38 11.47 4.93
C ILE A 22 -7.92 12.19 6.17
N TRP A 23 -7.43 13.39 6.48
CA TRP A 23 -7.97 14.19 7.59
C TRP A 23 -9.43 14.58 7.36
N LEU A 24 -9.78 15.03 6.15
CA LEU A 24 -11.16 15.38 5.81
C LEU A 24 -12.08 14.16 5.84
N PHE A 25 -11.63 13.03 5.29
CA PHE A 25 -12.36 11.77 5.34
C PHE A 25 -12.61 11.29 6.79
N LEU A 26 -11.58 11.30 7.63
CA LEU A 26 -11.73 10.95 9.05
C LEU A 26 -12.67 11.91 9.78
N ALA A 27 -12.63 13.20 9.47
CA ALA A 27 -13.55 14.18 10.05
C ALA A 27 -15.02 13.88 9.68
N SER A 28 -15.30 13.46 8.42
CA SER A 28 -16.66 13.06 8.04
C SER A 28 -17.14 11.80 8.76
N GLU A 29 -16.26 10.81 8.96
CA GLU A 29 -16.59 9.60 9.73
C GLU A 29 -16.90 9.93 11.20
N VAL A 30 -16.12 10.83 11.82
CA VAL A 30 -16.40 11.28 13.20
C VAL A 30 -17.77 11.95 13.30
N MET A 31 -18.17 12.75 12.30
CA MET A 31 -19.50 13.35 12.27
C MET A 31 -20.61 12.30 12.09
N LEU A 32 -20.39 11.31 11.22
CA LEU A 32 -21.31 10.18 11.01
C LEU A 32 -21.55 9.42 12.33
N PHE A 33 -20.48 8.97 13.00
CA PHE A 33 -20.60 8.28 14.29
C PHE A 33 -21.14 9.20 15.40
N GLY A 34 -20.83 10.50 15.35
CA GLY A 34 -21.43 11.49 16.24
C GLY A 34 -22.96 11.53 16.14
N GLY A 35 -23.50 11.46 14.92
CA GLY A 35 -24.94 11.33 14.68
C GLY A 35 -25.52 10.03 15.26
N LEU A 36 -24.84 8.89 15.05
CA LEU A 36 -25.27 7.60 15.59
C LEU A 36 -25.25 7.56 17.12
N PHE A 37 -24.21 8.09 17.76
CA PHE A 37 -24.14 8.19 19.22
C PHE A 37 -25.20 9.14 19.77
N SER A 38 -25.46 10.27 19.11
CA SER A 38 -26.53 11.19 19.51
C SER A 38 -27.89 10.52 19.46
N ALA A 39 -28.19 9.79 18.37
CA ALA A 39 -29.42 9.03 18.23
C ALA A 39 -29.56 7.97 19.34
N TYR A 40 -28.49 7.21 19.64
CA TYR A 40 -28.47 6.27 20.76
C TYR A 40 -28.78 6.94 22.09
N ILE A 41 -28.15 8.08 22.39
CA ILE A 41 -28.36 8.82 23.64
C ILE A 41 -29.81 9.30 23.74
N PHE A 42 -30.37 9.90 22.69
CA PHE A 42 -31.74 10.38 22.70
C PHE A 42 -32.75 9.25 22.91
N LEU A 43 -32.59 8.13 22.19
CA LEU A 43 -33.43 6.95 22.37
C LEU A 43 -33.29 6.37 23.79
N ARG A 44 -32.08 6.38 24.36
CA ARG A 44 -31.82 5.87 25.70
C ARG A 44 -32.46 6.71 26.79
N LEU A 45 -32.47 8.03 26.62
CA LEU A 45 -33.04 8.97 27.59
C LEU A 45 -34.56 9.06 27.52
N ASP A 46 -35.13 8.90 26.33
CA ASP A 46 -36.59 8.97 26.10
C ASP A 46 -37.32 7.65 26.39
N ALA A 47 -36.58 6.55 26.57
CA ALA A 47 -37.17 5.25 26.87
C ALA A 47 -37.87 5.25 28.25
N GLY A 48 -39.12 4.80 28.25
CA GLY A 48 -39.91 4.63 29.47
C GLY A 48 -39.29 3.60 30.44
N PRO A 49 -39.69 3.64 31.73
CA PRO A 49 -39.17 2.70 32.72
C PRO A 49 -39.43 1.23 32.30
N GLY A 50 -38.37 0.48 32.06
CA GLY A 50 -38.44 -0.94 31.68
C GLY A 50 -38.49 -1.21 30.17
N ASP A 51 -38.65 -0.19 29.33
CA ASP A 51 -38.76 -0.36 27.88
C ASP A 51 -37.40 -0.56 27.19
N TRP A 52 -36.31 -0.17 27.86
CA TRP A 52 -34.98 -0.32 27.28
C TRP A 52 -34.47 -1.77 27.35
N PRO A 53 -33.91 -2.32 26.25
CA PRO A 53 -33.41 -3.69 26.26
C PRO A 53 -32.19 -3.87 27.17
N HIS A 54 -32.25 -4.92 27.99
CA HIS A 54 -31.17 -5.35 28.89
C HIS A 54 -30.72 -6.78 28.56
N GLY A 55 -29.46 -7.11 28.89
CA GLY A 55 -28.93 -8.47 28.77
C GLY A 55 -28.53 -8.93 27.36
N LEU A 56 -28.63 -8.07 26.34
CA LEU A 56 -28.24 -8.40 24.97
C LEU A 56 -26.72 -8.47 24.74
N LEU A 57 -25.93 -7.84 25.62
CA LEU A 57 -24.48 -7.71 25.46
C LEU A 57 -23.72 -8.77 26.27
N ASN A 58 -22.87 -9.53 25.58
CA ASN A 58 -21.85 -10.36 26.23
C ASN A 58 -20.60 -9.51 26.53
N VAL A 59 -20.49 -9.04 27.77
CA VAL A 59 -19.42 -8.14 28.20
C VAL A 59 -18.01 -8.76 28.03
N PRO A 60 -17.74 -10.01 28.46
CA PRO A 60 -16.43 -10.63 28.23
C PRO A 60 -15.98 -10.65 26.77
N VAL A 61 -16.89 -11.00 25.84
CA VAL A 61 -16.56 -11.03 24.40
C VAL A 61 -16.31 -9.63 23.86
N GLY A 62 -17.15 -8.64 24.23
CA GLY A 62 -16.95 -7.24 23.83
C GLY A 62 -15.61 -6.67 24.32
N THR A 63 -15.24 -6.98 25.56
CA THR A 63 -13.95 -6.56 26.15
C THR A 63 -12.78 -7.20 25.43
N MET A 64 -12.85 -8.52 25.14
CA MET A 64 -11.79 -9.21 24.40
C MET A 64 -11.59 -8.62 23.01
N ASN A 65 -12.68 -8.37 22.27
CA ASN A 65 -12.61 -7.75 20.95
C ASN A 65 -11.96 -6.36 21.02
N THR A 66 -12.32 -5.57 22.03
CA THR A 66 -11.74 -4.24 22.25
C THR A 66 -10.23 -4.33 22.53
N ALA A 67 -9.81 -5.26 23.38
CA ALA A 67 -8.39 -5.48 23.69
C ALA A 67 -7.59 -5.87 22.42
N ILE A 68 -8.14 -6.74 21.58
CA ILE A 68 -7.53 -7.13 20.30
C ILE A 68 -7.38 -5.94 19.36
N LEU A 69 -8.42 -5.11 19.22
CA LEU A 69 -8.38 -3.93 18.36
C LEU A 69 -7.34 -2.90 18.83
N ILE A 70 -7.26 -2.67 20.14
CA ILE A 70 -6.25 -1.77 20.73
C ILE A 70 -4.85 -2.35 20.48
N ALA A 71 -4.62 -3.63 20.76
CA ALA A 71 -3.33 -4.28 20.51
C ALA A 71 -2.93 -4.20 19.03
N SER A 72 -3.88 -4.37 18.11
CA SER A 72 -3.66 -4.20 16.66
C SER A 72 -3.23 -2.78 16.30
N SER A 73 -3.83 -1.74 16.92
CA SER A 73 -3.40 -0.36 16.69
C SER A 73 -1.94 -0.11 17.14
N VAL A 74 -1.54 -0.74 18.26
CA VAL A 74 -0.17 -0.66 18.78
C VAL A 74 0.81 -1.33 17.81
N THR A 75 0.47 -2.50 17.26
CA THR A 75 1.37 -3.19 16.31
C THR A 75 1.56 -2.37 15.03
N VAL A 76 0.53 -1.69 14.53
CA VAL A 76 0.65 -0.78 13.37
C VAL A 76 1.59 0.39 13.67
N VAL A 77 1.47 1.04 14.84
CA VAL A 77 2.34 2.15 15.22
C VAL A 77 3.79 1.69 15.40
N LEU A 78 4.01 0.52 15.99
CA LEU A 78 5.34 -0.07 16.12
C LEU A 78 5.95 -0.40 14.76
N ALA A 79 5.16 -0.94 13.82
CA ALA A 79 5.61 -1.20 12.45
C ALA A 79 6.00 0.09 11.72
N TRP A 80 5.20 1.16 11.87
CA TRP A 80 5.53 2.47 11.31
C TRP A 80 6.81 3.06 11.91
N ALA A 81 6.99 2.96 13.23
CA ALA A 81 8.20 3.44 13.91
C ALA A 81 9.46 2.68 13.44
N ALA A 82 9.36 1.36 13.32
CA ALA A 82 10.44 0.54 12.77
C ALA A 82 10.75 0.95 11.32
N LEU A 83 9.73 1.07 10.47
CA LEU A 83 9.91 1.50 9.08
C LEU A 83 10.66 2.83 9.00
N LYS A 84 10.26 3.82 9.80
CA LYS A 84 10.91 5.14 9.82
C LYS A 84 12.38 5.09 10.25
N MET A 85 12.74 4.19 11.18
CA MET A 85 14.14 3.99 11.57
C MET A 85 14.97 3.32 10.47
N TYR A 86 14.36 2.37 9.74
CA TYR A 86 15.05 1.61 8.69
C TYR A 86 15.00 2.24 7.31
N GLU A 87 14.11 3.20 7.05
CA GLU A 87 13.90 3.84 5.74
C GLU A 87 15.20 4.39 5.15
N GLN A 88 16.03 5.01 5.99
CA GLN A 88 17.36 5.50 5.59
C GLN A 88 18.28 4.37 5.07
N TYR A 89 18.12 3.13 5.53
CA TYR A 89 18.97 2.00 5.13
C TYR A 89 18.42 1.19 3.94
N LEU A 90 17.15 1.39 3.59
CA LEU A 90 16.41 0.54 2.63
C LEU A 90 16.55 1.00 1.17
N GLY A 91 17.06 2.21 0.91
CA GLY A 91 17.10 2.80 -0.42
C GLY A 91 18.48 2.84 -1.09
N ASN A 92 18.49 2.96 -2.42
CA ASN A 92 19.71 3.15 -3.21
C ASN A 92 20.48 4.43 -2.83
N LYS A 93 19.81 5.44 -2.25
CA LYS A 93 20.45 6.68 -1.81
C LYS A 93 21.54 6.43 -0.76
N HIS A 94 21.27 5.62 0.26
CA HIS A 94 22.22 5.32 1.33
C HIS A 94 23.34 4.38 0.91
N LEU A 95 23.07 3.46 -0.02
CA LEU A 95 24.12 2.65 -0.64
C LEU A 95 25.11 3.54 -1.39
N LEU A 96 24.61 4.51 -2.16
CA LEU A 96 25.44 5.48 -2.87
C LEU A 96 26.26 6.36 -1.91
N GLU A 97 25.67 6.81 -0.79
CA GLU A 97 26.40 7.55 0.26
C GLU A 97 27.55 6.72 0.87
N LYS A 98 27.39 5.40 0.97
CA LYS A 98 28.44 4.48 1.44
C LYS A 98 29.43 4.04 0.36
N GLY A 99 29.31 4.55 -0.86
CA GLY A 99 30.13 4.14 -2.01
C GLY A 99 29.85 2.71 -2.48
N LEU A 100 28.72 2.12 -2.07
CA LEU A 100 28.28 0.80 -2.52
C LEU A 100 27.49 0.92 -3.83
N PRO A 101 27.54 -0.09 -4.72
CA PRO A 101 26.75 -0.08 -5.95
C PRO A 101 25.24 -0.05 -5.63
N PRO A 102 24.42 0.67 -6.42
CA PRO A 102 22.98 0.69 -6.23
C PRO A 102 22.38 -0.68 -6.56
N ARG A 103 21.27 -1.02 -5.89
CA ARG A 103 20.46 -2.18 -6.26
C ARG A 103 19.87 -1.93 -7.64
N LYS A 104 20.19 -2.81 -8.59
CA LYS A 104 19.57 -2.82 -9.92
C LYS A 104 18.26 -3.58 -9.82
N GLU A 105 17.18 -2.93 -10.21
CA GLU A 105 15.85 -3.53 -10.29
C GLU A 105 15.40 -3.48 -11.75
N ILE A 106 14.96 -4.63 -12.28
CA ILE A 106 14.46 -4.75 -13.64
C ILE A 106 13.00 -5.17 -13.54
N THR A 107 12.13 -4.42 -14.20
CA THR A 107 10.68 -4.65 -14.19
C THR A 107 10.18 -4.83 -15.62
N GLY A 108 9.19 -5.70 -15.77
CA GLY A 108 8.66 -6.04 -17.08
C GLY A 108 7.80 -7.30 -17.06
N HIS A 109 7.42 -7.76 -18.25
CA HIS A 109 6.67 -8.98 -18.43
C HIS A 109 7.63 -10.15 -18.71
N LEU A 110 7.54 -11.22 -17.92
CA LEU A 110 8.32 -12.43 -18.17
C LEU A 110 7.85 -13.11 -19.46
N HIS A 111 8.70 -13.15 -20.47
CA HIS A 111 8.41 -13.75 -21.78
C HIS A 111 8.47 -15.28 -21.69
N ASN A 112 9.51 -15.81 -21.05
CA ASN A 112 9.73 -17.24 -20.84
C ASN A 112 9.12 -17.74 -19.51
N LYS A 113 7.79 -17.80 -19.41
CA LYS A 113 7.09 -18.23 -18.18
C LYS A 113 7.53 -19.60 -17.65
N GLN A 114 7.97 -20.49 -18.54
CA GLN A 114 8.47 -21.82 -18.20
C GLN A 114 9.73 -21.75 -17.32
N ALA A 115 10.50 -20.66 -17.39
CA ALA A 115 11.66 -20.44 -16.53
C ALA A 115 11.30 -20.37 -15.04
N LEU A 116 10.04 -20.15 -14.66
CA LEU A 116 9.64 -20.16 -13.25
C LEU A 116 9.56 -21.58 -12.66
N THR A 117 9.26 -22.58 -13.49
CA THR A 117 8.97 -23.95 -13.04
C THR A 117 10.02 -24.95 -13.51
N ASP A 118 10.66 -24.71 -14.64
CA ASP A 118 11.68 -25.58 -15.21
C ASP A 118 13.07 -25.23 -14.67
N ALA A 119 13.71 -26.20 -14.05
CA ALA A 119 15.06 -26.09 -13.49
C ALA A 119 16.15 -26.07 -14.57
N ASN A 120 15.86 -26.53 -15.79
CA ASN A 120 16.84 -26.59 -16.89
C ASN A 120 17.03 -25.24 -17.58
N ILE A 121 16.06 -24.33 -17.48
CA ILE A 121 16.16 -22.99 -18.06
C ILE A 121 16.97 -22.13 -17.09
N LYS A 122 18.10 -21.61 -17.55
CA LYS A 122 19.03 -20.83 -16.69
C LYS A 122 18.80 -19.33 -16.75
N GLU A 123 18.08 -18.84 -17.75
CA GLU A 123 17.87 -17.42 -17.98
C GLU A 123 16.42 -17.00 -17.76
N TYR A 124 16.23 -15.76 -17.30
CA TYR A 124 14.97 -15.04 -17.37
C TYR A 124 14.98 -14.11 -18.58
N GLU A 125 13.98 -14.25 -19.44
CA GLU A 125 13.73 -13.35 -20.56
C GLU A 125 12.58 -12.42 -20.18
N ILE A 126 12.89 -11.14 -20.01
CA ILE A 126 11.95 -10.14 -19.54
C ILE A 126 11.74 -9.11 -20.63
N ALA A 127 10.52 -9.00 -21.14
CA ALA A 127 10.09 -7.88 -21.96
C ALA A 127 10.03 -6.63 -21.06
N LEU A 128 10.94 -5.69 -21.27
CA LEU A 128 11.10 -4.52 -20.41
C LEU A 128 9.82 -3.68 -20.40
N ASP A 129 9.52 -3.06 -19.26
CA ASP A 129 8.45 -2.06 -19.21
C ASP A 129 8.73 -0.99 -20.27
N PRO A 130 7.71 -0.61 -21.07
CA PRO A 130 7.81 0.49 -22.02
C PRO A 130 8.55 1.73 -21.50
N VAL A 131 8.34 2.13 -20.24
CA VAL A 131 8.95 3.35 -19.67
C VAL A 131 10.47 3.22 -19.55
N TYR A 132 10.98 2.03 -19.21
CA TYR A 132 12.42 1.77 -19.07
C TYR A 132 13.07 1.40 -20.41
N ALA A 133 12.30 0.83 -21.35
CA ALA A 133 12.77 0.45 -22.67
C ALA A 133 13.12 1.67 -23.56
N ASP A 134 12.38 2.78 -23.43
CA ASP A 134 12.64 4.05 -24.12
C ASP A 134 12.32 5.25 -23.22
N PRO A 135 13.27 5.64 -22.36
CA PRO A 135 13.04 6.70 -21.36
C PRO A 135 12.83 8.08 -21.98
N THR A 136 13.29 8.29 -23.21
CA THR A 136 13.26 9.59 -23.88
C THR A 136 11.98 9.86 -24.66
N ASN A 137 11.10 8.87 -24.78
CA ASN A 137 9.90 8.98 -25.58
C ASN A 137 8.81 9.81 -24.87
N PRO A 138 8.36 10.94 -25.43
CA PRO A 138 7.34 11.80 -24.80
C PRO A 138 6.00 11.11 -24.56
N VAL A 139 5.67 10.06 -25.33
CA VAL A 139 4.44 9.26 -25.16
C VAL A 139 4.45 8.51 -23.82
N MET A 140 5.62 8.39 -23.18
CA MET A 140 5.80 7.72 -21.90
C MET A 140 5.54 8.64 -20.70
N ASP A 141 5.49 9.96 -20.90
CA ASP A 141 5.03 10.92 -19.89
C ASP A 141 3.50 10.94 -19.81
N ARG A 142 2.94 9.83 -19.32
CA ARG A 142 1.50 9.64 -19.18
C ARG A 142 1.18 8.92 -17.88
N PRO A 143 -0.07 9.01 -17.40
CA PRO A 143 -0.44 8.28 -16.22
C PRO A 143 -0.37 6.75 -16.44
N HIS A 144 0.24 6.05 -15.49
CA HIS A 144 0.54 4.61 -15.55
C HIS A 144 -0.71 3.70 -15.47
N PHE A 145 -1.91 4.26 -15.31
CA PHE A 145 -3.14 3.49 -15.10
C PHE A 145 -3.71 2.86 -16.38
N TRP A 146 -3.33 3.34 -17.58
CA TRP A 146 -3.77 2.72 -18.82
C TRP A 146 -2.78 1.66 -19.31
N PRO A 147 -3.20 0.39 -19.39
CA PRO A 147 -2.32 -0.69 -19.78
C PRO A 147 -1.79 -0.45 -21.19
N LYS A 148 -0.53 -0.80 -21.42
CA LYS A 148 0.00 -0.91 -22.77
C LYS A 148 0.64 -2.27 -23.01
N PRO A 149 0.66 -2.70 -24.28
CA PRO A 149 1.31 -3.94 -24.63
C PRO A 149 2.77 -3.91 -24.19
N ALA A 150 3.29 -5.10 -23.87
CA ALA A 150 4.69 -5.29 -23.57
C ALA A 150 5.57 -4.81 -24.75
N THR A 151 6.78 -4.38 -24.46
CA THR A 151 7.72 -4.01 -25.51
C THR A 151 8.35 -5.23 -26.16
N ASP A 152 8.84 -5.04 -27.38
CA ASP A 152 9.65 -6.05 -28.07
C ASP A 152 11.11 -6.05 -27.60
N LYS A 153 11.49 -5.16 -26.67
CA LYS A 153 12.84 -5.12 -26.09
C LYS A 153 12.92 -6.14 -24.96
N ILE A 154 13.52 -7.29 -25.27
CA ILE A 154 13.73 -8.39 -24.32
C ILE A 154 15.12 -8.23 -23.69
N ALA A 155 15.18 -8.26 -22.37
CA ALA A 155 16.41 -8.40 -21.61
C ALA A 155 16.54 -9.84 -21.13
N SER A 156 17.70 -10.46 -21.36
CA SER A 156 18.08 -11.75 -20.76
C SER A 156 18.92 -11.52 -19.52
N ILE A 157 18.63 -12.29 -18.46
CA ILE A 157 19.36 -12.25 -17.19
C ILE A 157 19.53 -13.68 -16.69
N GLU A 158 20.75 -14.05 -16.33
CA GLU A 158 21.03 -15.34 -15.70
C GLU A 158 20.37 -15.42 -14.32
N LYS A 159 19.72 -16.55 -14.02
CA LYS A 159 19.07 -16.79 -12.70
C LYS A 159 20.05 -16.68 -11.54
N GLU A 160 21.32 -17.02 -11.79
CA GLU A 160 22.41 -17.00 -10.81
C GLU A 160 22.75 -15.57 -10.34
N ASP A 161 22.57 -14.57 -11.21
CA ASP A 161 22.79 -13.16 -10.92
C ASP A 161 21.59 -12.48 -10.24
N VAL A 162 20.46 -13.19 -10.15
CA VAL A 162 19.22 -12.66 -9.58
C VAL A 162 19.14 -13.00 -8.10
N GLN A 163 19.40 -12.00 -7.25
CA GLN A 163 19.25 -12.15 -5.79
C GLN A 163 17.80 -12.45 -5.38
N TYR A 164 16.83 -11.88 -6.09
CA TYR A 164 15.42 -12.01 -5.77
C TYR A 164 14.53 -11.69 -6.98
N ALA A 165 13.60 -12.58 -7.30
CA ALA A 165 12.59 -12.40 -8.35
C ALA A 165 11.18 -12.57 -7.77
N ASN A 166 10.25 -11.72 -8.19
CA ASN A 166 8.84 -11.86 -7.82
C ASN A 166 7.91 -11.44 -8.96
N MET A 167 6.66 -11.87 -8.87
CA MET A 167 5.57 -11.45 -9.75
C MET A 167 4.70 -10.42 -9.04
N PHE A 168 5.27 -9.27 -8.62
CA PHE A 168 4.52 -8.14 -8.02
C PHE A 168 3.42 -8.53 -7.01
N LEU A 169 3.68 -9.54 -6.18
CA LEU A 169 2.70 -10.06 -5.23
C LEU A 169 2.61 -9.13 -3.99
N PRO A 170 1.44 -9.07 -3.32
CA PRO A 170 1.23 -8.27 -2.11
C PRO A 170 2.29 -8.47 -1.03
N LYS A 171 2.81 -9.70 -0.90
CA LYS A 171 3.73 -10.11 0.16
C LYS A 171 5.04 -9.29 0.18
N HIS A 172 5.41 -8.65 -0.93
CA HIS A 172 6.74 -8.06 -1.10
C HIS A 172 6.73 -6.66 -1.73
N SER A 173 5.55 -6.05 -1.84
CA SER A 173 5.42 -4.64 -2.25
C SER A 173 4.35 -3.98 -1.40
N SER A 174 4.72 -2.91 -0.70
CA SER A 174 3.79 -2.10 0.08
C SER A 174 2.67 -1.52 -0.78
N TYR A 175 2.99 -1.09 -2.01
CA TYR A 175 1.99 -0.63 -2.97
C TYR A 175 0.99 -1.72 -3.33
N PHE A 176 1.46 -2.92 -3.72
CA PHE A 176 0.55 -4.01 -4.06
C PHE A 176 -0.18 -4.56 -2.83
N ALA A 177 0.45 -4.62 -1.66
CA ALA A 177 -0.22 -4.96 -0.41
C ALA A 177 -1.42 -4.05 -0.17
N SER A 178 -1.21 -2.73 -0.20
CA SER A 178 -2.30 -1.76 -0.03
C SER A 178 -3.34 -1.84 -1.15
N TYR A 179 -2.91 -1.98 -2.41
CA TYR A 179 -3.82 -2.11 -3.55
C TYR A 179 -4.74 -3.33 -3.42
N PHE A 180 -4.18 -4.51 -3.12
CA PHE A 180 -4.96 -5.73 -2.93
C PHE A 180 -5.82 -5.70 -1.67
N THR A 181 -5.38 -5.05 -0.58
CA THR A 181 -6.23 -4.83 0.59
C THR A 181 -7.43 -3.95 0.25
N ILE A 182 -7.21 -2.82 -0.43
CA ILE A 182 -8.29 -1.87 -0.77
C ILE A 182 -9.26 -2.52 -1.76
N THR A 183 -8.75 -3.15 -2.83
CA THR A 183 -9.59 -3.77 -3.88
C THR A 183 -10.22 -5.08 -3.43
N GLY A 184 -9.51 -5.90 -2.65
CA GLY A 184 -10.04 -7.13 -2.06
C GLY A 184 -11.17 -6.87 -1.08
N LEU A 185 -11.17 -5.71 -0.40
CA LEU A 185 -12.28 -5.27 0.45
C LEU A 185 -13.52 -4.81 -0.36
N HIS A 186 -13.34 -4.43 -1.63
CA HIS A 186 -14.45 -4.07 -2.55
C HIS A 186 -14.99 -5.27 -3.34
N GLY A 187 -14.32 -6.43 -3.28
CA GLY A 187 -14.67 -7.64 -4.03
C GLY A 187 -15.38 -8.73 -3.21
N ALA A 188 -15.76 -8.43 -1.95
CA ALA A 188 -16.47 -9.33 -1.05
C ALA A 188 -17.85 -8.76 -0.68
#